data_AF-A0A1G6EGP6-F1
#
_entry.id   AF-A0A1G6EGP6-F1
#
_cell.length_a   1.000
_cell.length_b   1.000
_cell.length_c   1.000
_cell.angle_alpha   90.00
_cell.angle_beta   90.00
_cell.angle_gamma   90.00
#
_symmetry.space_group_name_H-M   'P 1'
#
loop_
_entity.id
_entity.type
_entity.pdbx_description
1 polymer ?
#
loop_
_entity_poly.entity_id
_entity_poly.type
_entity_poly.pdbx_seq_one_letter_code
_entity_poly.pdbx_strand_id
1 'polypeptide(L)'
;MADWFMVIITAIYVIATIVICVFNGRSAKAAKEQTKTAKQQIEEMIRQYNESNRPYVSVRFEMIRSGLLCLVIENVGSIPAKDVRIMFNKDFLNNLDVIDRQPLLKEVSEASLFLSSHQKLYVCIGGQSKFNEIAKVVAKIDISYNDKYKEHTEIDLSQYRNMLMYTSELEDISHHLKKLQENQKSYYANHLKKLDNDRPVSVLVHSNDSSKKFEVFKTVCIYSGATTAKIAEIVEISKEDTFGILDELENVDRFIRGVPFGKDNYSVQWYRR
;
A
#
# COMPACT_ATOMS: atom_id res chain seq x y z
N MET A 1 -61.59 -68.05 48.79
CA MET A 1 -61.31 -66.59 48.87
C MET A 1 -60.01 -66.20 48.19
N ALA A 2 -58.92 -66.98 48.29
CA ALA A 2 -57.64 -66.66 47.66
C ALA A 2 -57.68 -66.63 46.11
N ASP A 3 -58.41 -67.55 45.45
CA ASP A 3 -58.45 -67.62 43.98
C ASP A 3 -59.09 -66.40 43.31
N TRP A 4 -60.20 -65.90 43.88
CA TRP A 4 -60.86 -64.69 43.37
C TRP A 4 -60.00 -63.43 43.51
N PHE A 5 -59.15 -63.38 44.54
CA PHE A 5 -58.22 -62.27 44.75
C PHE A 5 -57.11 -62.24 43.68
N MET A 6 -56.61 -63.41 43.28
CA MET A 6 -55.59 -63.54 42.24
C MET A 6 -56.14 -63.16 40.85
N VAL A 7 -57.40 -63.51 40.57
CA VAL A 7 -58.11 -63.11 39.33
C VAL A 7 -58.29 -61.58 39.25
N ILE A 8 -58.60 -60.92 40.37
CA ILE A 8 -58.77 -59.47 40.39
C ILE A 8 -57.43 -58.75 40.16
N ILE A 9 -56.35 -59.20 40.81
CA ILE A 9 -55.01 -58.59 40.64
C ILE A 9 -54.51 -58.76 39.20
N THR A 10 -54.70 -59.94 38.61
CA THR A 10 -54.32 -60.19 37.21
C THR A 10 -55.12 -59.35 36.23
N ALA A 11 -56.43 -59.17 36.47
CA ALA A 11 -57.25 -58.26 35.65
C ALA A 11 -56.76 -56.81 35.71
N ILE A 12 -56.40 -56.29 36.89
CA ILE A 12 -55.85 -54.94 37.06
C ILE A 12 -54.50 -54.79 36.32
N TYR A 13 -53.63 -55.80 36.43
CA TYR A 13 -52.32 -55.80 35.76
C TYR A 13 -52.45 -55.78 34.23
N VAL A 14 -53.39 -56.54 33.66
CA VAL A 14 -53.66 -56.54 32.22
C VAL A 14 -54.16 -55.17 31.77
N ILE A 15 -55.08 -54.55 32.52
CA ILE A 15 -55.57 -53.19 32.20
C ILE A 15 -54.43 -52.16 32.24
N ALA A 16 -53.58 -52.20 33.28
CA ALA A 16 -52.42 -51.31 33.40
C ALA A 16 -51.43 -51.49 32.23
N THR A 17 -51.20 -52.74 31.81
CA THR A 17 -50.31 -53.06 30.69
C THR A 17 -50.86 -52.52 29.36
N ILE A 18 -52.16 -52.67 29.12
CA ILE A 18 -52.84 -52.12 27.94
C ILE A 18 -52.67 -50.59 27.89
N VAL A 19 -52.85 -49.90 29.02
CA VAL A 19 -52.68 -48.44 29.11
C VAL A 19 -51.23 -48.04 28.77
N ILE A 20 -50.22 -48.71 29.34
CA ILE A 20 -48.80 -48.44 29.05
C ILE A 20 -48.49 -48.65 27.56
N CYS A 21 -49.00 -49.73 26.96
CA CYS A 21 -48.83 -50.00 25.52
C CYS A 21 -49.42 -48.87 24.64
N VAL A 22 -50.61 -48.36 25.00
CA VAL A 22 -51.25 -47.25 24.27
C VAL A 22 -50.43 -45.97 24.39
N PHE A 23 -49.95 -45.62 25.59
CA PHE A 23 -49.10 -44.44 25.79
C PHE A 23 -47.77 -44.56 25.05
N ASN A 24 -47.12 -45.73 25.08
CA ASN A 24 -45.87 -45.97 24.32
C ASN A 24 -46.08 -45.85 22.81
N GLY A 25 -47.22 -46.31 22.29
CA GLY A 25 -47.57 -46.12 20.88
C GLY A 25 -47.75 -44.65 20.49
N ARG A 26 -48.43 -43.85 21.32
CA ARG A 26 -48.58 -42.40 21.11
C ARG A 26 -47.23 -41.67 21.23
N SER A 27 -46.40 -42.04 22.20
CA SER A 27 -45.05 -41.50 22.38
C SER A 27 -44.13 -41.84 21.22
N ALA A 28 -44.15 -43.08 20.71
CA ALA A 28 -43.39 -43.48 19.53
C ALA A 28 -43.83 -42.72 18.27
N LYS A 29 -45.14 -42.47 18.12
CA LYS A 29 -45.66 -41.64 17.02
C LYS A 29 -45.17 -40.20 17.12
N ALA A 30 -45.24 -39.59 18.31
CA ALA A 30 -44.74 -38.23 18.54
C ALA A 30 -43.22 -38.13 18.31
N ALA A 31 -42.45 -39.13 18.76
CA ALA A 31 -41.01 -39.20 18.53
C ALA A 31 -40.68 -39.27 17.03
N LYS A 32 -41.46 -40.05 16.25
CA LYS A 32 -41.31 -40.15 14.79
C LYS A 32 -41.61 -38.83 14.08
N GLU A 33 -42.64 -38.10 14.51
CA GLU A 33 -42.97 -36.78 13.98
C GLU A 33 -41.86 -35.76 14.30
N GLN A 34 -41.32 -35.77 15.52
CA GLN A 34 -40.17 -34.95 15.90
C GLN A 34 -38.91 -35.30 15.08
N THR A 35 -38.67 -36.57 14.79
CA THR A 35 -37.52 -36.94 13.94
C THR A 35 -37.69 -36.43 12.52
N LYS A 36 -38.93 -36.39 12.00
CA LYS A 36 -39.22 -35.87 10.67
C LYS A 36 -39.00 -34.36 10.59
N THR A 37 -39.50 -33.60 11.58
CA THR A 37 -39.30 -32.14 11.62
C THR A 37 -37.83 -31.78 11.82
N ALA A 38 -37.11 -32.49 12.70
CA ALA A 38 -35.68 -32.29 12.88
C ALA A 38 -34.89 -32.54 11.59
N LYS A 39 -35.23 -33.59 10.83
CA LYS A 39 -34.62 -33.85 9.51
C LYS A 39 -34.86 -32.70 8.53
N GLN A 40 -36.09 -32.19 8.47
CA GLN A 40 -36.42 -31.05 7.60
C GLN A 40 -35.64 -29.79 8.00
N GLN A 41 -35.55 -29.50 9.30
CA GLN A 41 -34.77 -28.37 9.81
C GLN A 41 -33.28 -28.50 9.47
N ILE A 42 -32.71 -29.69 9.61
CA ILE A 42 -31.31 -29.95 9.25
C ILE A 42 -31.10 -29.72 7.74
N GLU A 43 -32.00 -30.21 6.90
CA GLU A 43 -31.93 -30.02 5.44
C GLU A 43 -32.01 -28.54 5.05
N GLU A 44 -32.93 -27.78 5.66
CA GLU A 44 -33.04 -26.33 5.47
C GLU A 44 -31.78 -25.60 5.94
N MET A 45 -31.21 -25.96 7.10
CA MET A 45 -29.96 -25.39 7.60
C MET A 45 -28.80 -25.66 6.64
N ILE A 46 -28.67 -26.88 6.13
CA ILE A 46 -27.64 -27.24 5.14
C ILE A 46 -27.82 -26.42 3.87
N ARG A 47 -29.07 -26.24 3.41
CA ARG A 47 -29.38 -25.42 2.25
C ARG A 47 -28.99 -23.95 2.47
N GLN A 48 -29.39 -23.35 3.60
CA GLN A 48 -29.04 -21.98 3.94
C GLN A 48 -27.53 -21.78 4.08
N TYR A 49 -26.83 -22.75 4.67
CA TYR A 49 -25.38 -22.75 4.78
C TYR A 49 -24.73 -22.79 3.39
N ASN A 50 -25.18 -23.69 2.51
CA ASN A 50 -24.66 -23.80 1.14
C ASN A 50 -24.97 -22.57 0.28
N GLU A 51 -26.14 -21.95 0.45
CA GLU A 51 -26.50 -20.72 -0.25
C GLU A 51 -25.68 -19.53 0.24
N SER A 52 -25.44 -19.42 1.56
CA SER A 52 -24.64 -18.35 2.16
C SER A 52 -23.15 -18.48 1.85
N ASN A 53 -22.65 -19.71 1.76
CA ASN A 53 -21.23 -19.99 1.55
C ASN A 53 -20.88 -20.23 0.07
N ARG A 54 -21.77 -19.88 -0.87
CA ARG A 54 -21.52 -20.13 -2.30
C ARG A 54 -20.49 -19.14 -2.89
N PRO A 55 -19.76 -19.51 -3.95
CA PRO A 55 -19.06 -18.54 -4.77
C PRO A 55 -20.06 -17.53 -5.35
N TYR A 56 -19.72 -16.25 -5.32
CA TYR A 56 -20.55 -15.18 -5.86
C TYR A 56 -19.70 -14.24 -6.68
N VAL A 57 -19.77 -14.41 -8.00
CA VAL A 57 -19.00 -13.59 -8.94
C VAL A 57 -19.85 -12.41 -9.36
N SER A 58 -19.39 -11.21 -9.03
CA SER A 58 -20.01 -9.95 -9.37
C SER A 58 -19.11 -9.16 -10.33
N VAL A 59 -19.73 -8.34 -11.18
CA VAL A 59 -19.02 -7.39 -12.02
C VAL A 59 -19.47 -5.98 -11.68
N ARG A 60 -18.50 -5.10 -11.48
CA ARG A 60 -18.74 -3.69 -11.17
C ARG A 60 -17.85 -2.80 -12.01
N PHE A 61 -18.29 -1.57 -12.22
CA PHE A 61 -17.50 -0.56 -12.91
C PHE A 61 -16.63 0.21 -11.93
N GLU A 62 -15.35 0.36 -12.25
CA GLU A 62 -14.44 1.24 -11.55
C GLU A 62 -13.63 2.07 -12.54
N MET A 63 -13.43 3.34 -12.20
CA MET A 63 -12.43 4.17 -12.84
C MET A 63 -11.16 4.09 -12.00
N ILE A 64 -10.13 3.44 -12.53
CA ILE A 64 -8.84 3.29 -11.85
C ILE A 64 -7.89 4.43 -12.27
N ARG A 65 -6.75 4.52 -11.59
CA ARG A 65 -5.75 5.59 -11.78
C ARG A 65 -5.40 5.83 -13.25
N SER A 66 -5.08 7.09 -13.56
CA SER A 66 -4.83 7.60 -14.92
C SER A 66 -6.10 7.67 -15.79
N GLY A 67 -7.27 7.61 -15.16
CA GLY A 67 -8.56 7.68 -15.85
C GLY A 67 -8.86 6.44 -16.67
N LEU A 68 -8.32 5.27 -16.32
CA LEU A 68 -8.67 4.04 -17.02
C LEU A 68 -10.04 3.56 -16.55
N LEU A 69 -10.87 3.21 -17.52
CA LEU A 69 -12.20 2.67 -17.33
C LEU A 69 -12.08 1.16 -17.27
N CYS A 70 -12.49 0.56 -16.16
CA CYS A 70 -12.34 -0.88 -15.92
C CYS A 70 -13.65 -1.52 -15.47
N LEU A 71 -13.86 -2.75 -15.94
CA LEU A 71 -14.79 -3.69 -15.37
C LEU A 71 -14.03 -4.57 -14.38
N VAL A 72 -14.48 -4.58 -13.14
CA VAL A 72 -13.89 -5.34 -12.05
C VAL A 72 -14.74 -6.58 -11.85
N ILE A 73 -14.14 -7.73 -12.13
CA ILE A 73 -14.74 -9.04 -11.89
C ILE A 73 -14.23 -9.51 -10.54
N GLU A 74 -15.13 -9.77 -9.62
CA GLU A 74 -14.79 -10.09 -8.23
C GLU A 74 -15.60 -11.27 -7.73
N ASN A 75 -14.93 -12.23 -7.10
CA ASN A 75 -15.63 -13.23 -6.31
C ASN A 75 -15.82 -12.70 -4.88
N VAL A 76 -17.00 -12.19 -4.58
CA VAL A 76 -17.37 -11.69 -3.24
C VAL A 76 -17.67 -12.84 -2.28
N GLY A 77 -17.88 -14.05 -2.81
CA GLY A 77 -18.13 -15.25 -2.02
C GLY A 77 -16.88 -15.76 -1.30
N SER A 78 -17.12 -16.50 -0.23
CA SER A 78 -16.10 -17.11 0.65
C SER A 78 -15.44 -18.35 0.04
N ILE A 79 -16.04 -18.95 -0.98
CA ILE A 79 -15.54 -20.15 -1.70
C ILE A 79 -15.04 -19.74 -3.10
N PRO A 80 -13.97 -20.37 -3.63
CA PRO A 80 -13.51 -20.12 -5.00
C PRO A 80 -14.54 -20.46 -6.08
N ALA A 81 -14.60 -19.61 -7.11
CA ALA A 81 -15.35 -19.84 -8.34
C ALA A 81 -14.43 -20.47 -9.40
N LYS A 82 -14.91 -21.55 -10.02
CA LYS A 82 -14.25 -22.34 -11.06
C LYS A 82 -15.02 -22.19 -12.38
N ASP A 83 -14.31 -22.35 -13.49
CA ASP A 83 -14.86 -22.32 -14.84
C ASP A 83 -15.71 -21.07 -15.12
N VAL A 84 -15.20 -19.93 -14.65
CA VAL A 84 -15.87 -18.64 -14.78
C VAL A 84 -15.78 -18.18 -16.22
N ARG A 85 -16.92 -18.10 -16.89
CA ARG A 85 -17.10 -17.60 -18.26
C ARG A 85 -17.91 -16.33 -18.23
N ILE A 86 -17.47 -15.33 -18.98
CA ILE A 86 -18.02 -13.97 -18.94
C ILE A 86 -18.42 -13.61 -20.36
N MET A 87 -19.67 -13.26 -20.60
CA MET A 87 -20.16 -12.89 -21.91
C MET A 87 -20.65 -11.46 -21.89
N PHE A 88 -20.11 -10.64 -22.78
CA PHE A 88 -20.56 -9.27 -23.01
C PHE A 88 -21.57 -9.23 -24.15
N ASN A 89 -22.57 -8.35 -24.06
CA ASN A 89 -23.48 -8.14 -25.19
C ASN A 89 -22.73 -7.58 -26.41
N LYS A 90 -23.16 -8.06 -27.59
CA LYS A 90 -22.55 -7.70 -28.88
C LYS A 90 -22.57 -6.20 -29.15
N ASP A 91 -23.65 -5.51 -28.76
CA ASP A 91 -23.77 -4.07 -28.98
C ASP A 91 -22.72 -3.28 -28.20
N PHE A 92 -22.45 -3.69 -26.96
CA PHE A 92 -21.40 -3.07 -26.15
C PHE A 92 -20.02 -3.35 -26.73
N LEU A 93 -19.74 -4.60 -27.13
CA LEU A 93 -18.48 -4.95 -27.78
C LEU A 93 -18.26 -4.11 -29.05
N ASN A 94 -19.26 -4.01 -29.92
CA ASN A 94 -19.17 -3.26 -31.17
C ASN A 94 -18.96 -1.75 -30.97
N ASN A 95 -19.35 -1.21 -29.81
CA ASN A 95 -19.15 0.20 -29.44
C ASN A 95 -17.72 0.50 -28.96
N LEU A 96 -16.91 -0.53 -28.65
CA LEU A 96 -15.52 -0.36 -28.25
C LEU A 96 -14.59 -0.24 -29.46
N ASP A 97 -13.39 0.28 -29.22
CA ASP A 97 -12.35 0.41 -30.24
C ASP A 97 -12.01 -0.95 -30.87
N VAL A 98 -12.12 -1.01 -32.20
CA VAL A 98 -11.97 -2.22 -33.01
C VAL A 98 -10.53 -2.74 -32.98
N ILE A 99 -9.55 -1.84 -32.87
CA ILE A 99 -8.13 -2.20 -33.04
C ILE A 99 -7.60 -2.91 -31.81
N ASP A 100 -7.96 -2.45 -30.61
CA ASP A 100 -7.35 -2.93 -29.36
C ASP A 100 -8.34 -3.56 -28.37
N ARG A 101 -9.56 -3.03 -28.25
CA ARG A 101 -10.45 -3.36 -27.12
C ARG A 101 -11.46 -4.46 -27.45
N GLN A 102 -12.01 -4.45 -28.66
CA GLN A 102 -12.86 -5.52 -29.14
C GLN A 102 -12.20 -6.92 -29.12
N PRO A 103 -10.99 -7.13 -29.66
CA PRO A 103 -10.35 -8.44 -29.63
C PRO A 103 -10.07 -8.90 -28.20
N LEU A 104 -9.58 -8.00 -27.33
CA LEU A 104 -9.32 -8.31 -25.93
C LEU A 104 -10.56 -8.80 -25.18
N LEU A 105 -11.71 -8.12 -25.33
CA LEU A 105 -12.93 -8.56 -24.65
C LEU A 105 -13.51 -9.84 -25.25
N LYS A 106 -13.25 -10.14 -26.53
CA LYS A 106 -13.60 -11.43 -27.13
C LYS A 106 -12.75 -12.56 -26.55
N GLU A 107 -11.45 -12.35 -26.41
CA GLU A 107 -10.55 -13.32 -25.75
C GLU A 107 -10.99 -13.58 -24.29
N VAL A 108 -11.37 -12.52 -23.56
CA VAL A 108 -11.95 -12.66 -22.21
C VAL A 108 -13.25 -13.46 -22.24
N SER A 109 -14.05 -13.34 -23.29
CA SER A 109 -15.31 -14.09 -23.43
C SER A 109 -15.13 -15.56 -23.77
N GLU A 110 -14.01 -15.90 -24.41
CA GLU A 110 -13.64 -17.27 -24.77
C GLU A 110 -12.87 -17.98 -23.65
N ALA A 111 -12.27 -17.22 -22.73
CA ALA A 111 -11.50 -17.75 -21.62
C ALA A 111 -12.37 -18.41 -20.55
N SER A 112 -11.81 -19.45 -19.92
CA SER A 112 -12.33 -20.05 -18.68
C SER A 112 -11.42 -19.65 -17.52
N LEU A 113 -11.95 -18.89 -16.56
CA LEU A 113 -11.17 -18.28 -15.48
C LEU A 113 -11.39 -19.01 -14.14
N PHE A 114 -10.39 -18.92 -13.26
CA PHE A 114 -10.47 -19.32 -11.86
C PHE A 114 -10.36 -18.09 -10.97
N LEU A 115 -11.31 -17.93 -10.05
CA LEU A 115 -11.36 -16.80 -9.11
C LEU A 115 -11.40 -17.32 -7.68
N SER A 116 -10.31 -17.07 -6.94
CA SER A 116 -10.24 -17.37 -5.51
C SER A 116 -11.23 -16.52 -4.71
N SER A 117 -11.49 -16.88 -3.46
CA SER A 117 -12.29 -16.08 -2.53
C SER A 117 -11.75 -14.64 -2.43
N HIS A 118 -12.62 -13.65 -2.58
CA HIS A 118 -12.31 -12.21 -2.56
C HIS A 118 -11.29 -11.73 -3.60
N GLN A 119 -11.01 -12.53 -4.64
CA GLN A 119 -10.09 -12.14 -5.70
C GLN A 119 -10.77 -11.20 -6.71
N LYS A 120 -10.01 -10.18 -7.15
CA LYS A 120 -10.41 -9.20 -8.17
C LYS A 120 -9.57 -9.35 -9.44
N LEU A 121 -10.22 -9.23 -10.59
CA LEU A 121 -9.60 -9.11 -11.90
C LEU A 121 -10.12 -7.85 -12.59
N TYR A 122 -9.25 -7.15 -13.30
CA TYR A 122 -9.57 -5.88 -13.96
C TYR A 122 -9.52 -6.06 -15.47
N VAL A 123 -10.61 -5.73 -16.14
CA VAL A 123 -10.70 -5.68 -17.60
C VAL A 123 -10.77 -4.22 -18.01
N CYS A 124 -9.72 -3.73 -18.68
CA CYS A 124 -9.66 -2.36 -19.16
C CYS A 124 -10.49 -2.21 -20.44
N ILE A 125 -11.51 -1.35 -20.39
CA ILE A 125 -12.42 -1.08 -21.51
C ILE A 125 -12.09 0.23 -22.23
N GLY A 126 -11.30 1.11 -21.61
CA GLY A 126 -10.87 2.36 -22.26
C GLY A 126 -10.22 3.35 -21.29
N GLY A 127 -9.92 4.54 -21.81
CA GLY A 127 -9.53 5.69 -20.99
C GLY A 127 -10.65 6.71 -20.88
N GLN A 128 -10.55 7.64 -19.93
CA GLN A 128 -11.54 8.67 -19.64
C GLN A 128 -11.86 9.54 -20.87
N SER A 129 -10.88 9.75 -21.76
CA SER A 129 -11.10 10.46 -23.03
C SER A 129 -12.17 9.81 -23.91
N LYS A 130 -12.32 8.48 -23.85
CA LYS A 130 -13.31 7.70 -24.59
C LYS A 130 -14.58 7.42 -23.78
N PHE A 131 -14.73 7.99 -22.57
CA PHE A 131 -15.86 7.71 -21.69
C PHE A 131 -17.21 7.98 -22.35
N ASN A 132 -17.38 9.15 -22.99
CA ASN A 132 -18.63 9.53 -23.64
C ASN A 132 -19.00 8.61 -24.81
N GLU A 133 -18.04 7.96 -25.45
CA GLU A 133 -18.29 7.00 -26.52
C GLU A 133 -18.70 5.66 -25.94
N ILE A 134 -17.93 5.15 -24.97
CA ILE A 134 -18.19 3.87 -24.31
C ILE A 134 -19.53 3.89 -23.58
N ALA A 135 -19.88 5.00 -22.92
CA ALA A 135 -21.10 5.16 -22.13
C ALA A 135 -22.39 5.27 -22.96
N LYS A 136 -22.32 5.29 -24.29
CA LYS A 136 -23.52 5.31 -25.16
C LYS A 136 -24.32 4.00 -25.10
N VAL A 137 -23.66 2.90 -24.78
CA VAL A 137 -24.24 1.57 -24.78
C VAL A 137 -24.13 0.97 -23.39
N VAL A 138 -25.24 0.48 -22.87
CA VAL A 138 -25.28 -0.25 -21.59
C VAL A 138 -24.52 -1.56 -21.74
N ALA A 139 -23.57 -1.81 -20.84
CA ALA A 139 -22.83 -3.06 -20.79
C ALA A 139 -23.69 -4.11 -20.09
N LYS A 140 -24.10 -5.14 -20.83
CA LYS A 140 -24.81 -6.30 -20.27
C LYS A 140 -23.85 -7.48 -20.23
N ILE A 141 -23.72 -8.07 -19.04
CA ILE A 141 -22.68 -9.03 -18.72
C ILE A 141 -23.35 -10.25 -18.11
N ASP A 142 -23.25 -11.36 -18.82
CA ASP A 142 -23.70 -12.67 -18.36
C ASP A 142 -22.50 -13.46 -17.86
N ILE A 143 -22.57 -13.95 -16.63
CA ILE A 143 -21.50 -14.70 -15.98
C ILE A 143 -22.02 -16.08 -15.67
N SER A 144 -21.25 -17.11 -16.01
CA SER A 144 -21.54 -18.49 -15.63
C SER A 144 -20.34 -19.14 -14.97
N TYR A 145 -20.56 -19.94 -13.93
CA TYR A 145 -19.47 -20.57 -13.17
C TYR A 145 -19.94 -21.81 -12.38
N ASN A 146 -18.98 -22.68 -12.05
CA ASN A 146 -19.18 -23.98 -11.39
C ASN A 146 -20.27 -24.85 -12.04
N ASP A 147 -20.49 -24.70 -13.35
CA ASP A 147 -21.53 -25.34 -14.17
C ASP A 147 -22.98 -25.24 -13.64
N LYS A 148 -23.20 -24.39 -12.62
CA LYS A 148 -24.47 -24.30 -11.88
C LYS A 148 -25.00 -22.88 -11.81
N TYR A 149 -24.12 -21.92 -11.56
CA TYR A 149 -24.52 -20.56 -11.25
C TYR A 149 -24.47 -19.70 -12.51
N LYS A 150 -25.45 -18.80 -12.62
CA LYS A 150 -25.57 -17.80 -13.68
C LYS A 150 -25.97 -16.49 -13.05
N GLU A 151 -25.21 -15.45 -13.33
CA GLU A 151 -25.45 -14.11 -12.83
C GLU A 151 -25.52 -13.17 -14.02
N HIS A 152 -26.40 -12.17 -13.95
CA HIS A 152 -26.57 -11.17 -14.98
C HIS A 152 -26.38 -9.79 -14.36
N THR A 153 -25.61 -8.93 -15.02
CA THR A 153 -25.38 -7.57 -14.57
C THR A 153 -25.50 -6.60 -15.74
N GLU A 154 -26.25 -5.52 -15.53
CA GLU A 154 -26.32 -4.41 -16.47
C GLU A 154 -25.63 -3.19 -15.84
N ILE A 155 -24.69 -2.60 -16.56
CA ILE A 155 -23.94 -1.43 -16.13
C ILE A 155 -24.14 -0.32 -17.15
N ASP A 156 -24.86 0.72 -16.74
CA ASP A 156 -25.03 1.94 -17.51
C ASP A 156 -23.99 2.97 -17.09
N LEU A 157 -22.90 3.06 -17.86
CA LEU A 157 -21.80 3.98 -17.57
C LEU A 157 -22.25 5.45 -17.63
N SER A 158 -23.33 5.77 -18.35
CA SER A 158 -23.80 7.16 -18.49
C SER A 158 -24.23 7.76 -17.14
N GLN A 159 -24.67 6.92 -16.21
CA GLN A 159 -25.08 7.31 -14.86
C GLN A 159 -23.91 7.84 -14.02
N TYR A 160 -22.67 7.41 -14.32
CA TYR A 160 -21.46 7.81 -13.61
C TYR A 160 -20.87 9.13 -14.11
N ARG A 161 -21.42 9.72 -15.19
CA ARG A 161 -20.86 10.90 -15.87
C ARG A 161 -20.61 12.10 -14.96
N ASN A 162 -21.50 12.32 -13.99
CA ASN A 162 -21.47 13.47 -13.08
C ASN A 162 -21.03 13.08 -11.66
N MET A 163 -20.54 11.86 -11.46
CA MET A 163 -20.11 11.37 -10.16
C MET A 163 -18.60 11.55 -10.01
N LEU A 164 -18.18 12.08 -8.85
CA LEU A 164 -16.77 12.10 -8.47
C LEU A 164 -16.38 10.71 -7.98
N MET A 165 -15.53 10.02 -8.73
CA MET A 165 -14.95 8.74 -8.33
C MET A 165 -13.65 9.03 -7.57
N TYR A 166 -13.67 8.89 -6.24
CA TYR A 166 -12.48 9.07 -5.40
C TYR A 166 -11.61 7.80 -5.41
N THR A 167 -10.39 7.90 -5.93
CA THR A 167 -9.42 6.80 -5.97
C THR A 167 -8.47 6.88 -4.76
N SER A 168 -8.89 6.26 -3.63
CA SER A 168 -8.09 5.84 -2.46
C SER A 168 -7.06 6.81 -1.83
N GLU A 169 -7.24 7.08 -0.53
CA GLU A 169 -6.34 7.91 0.32
C GLU A 169 -4.87 7.42 0.32
N LEU A 170 -4.65 6.11 0.24
CA LEU A 170 -3.31 5.50 0.23
C LEU A 170 -2.51 5.86 -1.03
N GLU A 171 -3.19 6.07 -2.16
CA GLU A 171 -2.52 6.45 -3.42
C GLU A 171 -2.14 7.92 -3.45
N ASP A 172 -2.97 8.79 -2.85
CA ASP A 172 -2.64 10.21 -2.65
C ASP A 172 -1.35 10.32 -1.83
N ILE A 173 -1.26 9.56 -0.73
CA ILE A 173 -0.07 9.46 0.10
C ILE A 173 1.14 9.00 -0.73
N SER A 174 0.99 7.95 -1.54
CA SER A 174 2.09 7.44 -2.39
C SER A 174 2.59 8.49 -3.39
N HIS A 175 1.69 9.24 -4.02
CA HIS A 175 2.06 10.29 -4.96
C HIS A 175 2.76 11.46 -4.25
N HIS A 176 2.28 11.84 -3.07
CA HIS A 176 2.95 12.84 -2.24
C HIS A 176 4.36 12.41 -1.84
N LEU A 177 4.57 11.15 -1.48
CA LEU A 177 5.90 10.61 -1.15
C LEU A 177 6.85 10.65 -2.35
N LYS A 178 6.39 10.26 -3.55
CA LYS A 178 7.22 10.35 -4.77
C LYS A 178 7.64 11.79 -5.07
N LYS A 179 6.68 12.73 -5.01
CA LYS A 179 6.95 14.15 -5.25
C LYS A 179 7.94 14.72 -4.22
N LEU A 180 7.82 14.33 -2.95
CA LEU A 180 8.79 14.68 -1.91
C LEU A 180 10.19 14.15 -2.24
N GLN A 181 10.31 12.91 -2.68
CA GLN A 181 11.59 12.31 -3.05
C GLN A 181 12.24 13.03 -4.24
N GLU A 182 11.47 13.36 -5.28
CA GLU A 182 11.94 14.12 -6.44
C GLU A 182 12.41 15.52 -6.06
N ASN A 183 11.63 16.22 -5.22
CA ASN A 183 12.00 17.53 -4.71
C ASN A 183 13.29 17.48 -3.88
N GLN A 184 13.47 16.47 -3.04
CA GLN A 184 14.71 16.26 -2.29
C GLN A 184 15.90 16.03 -3.24
N LYS A 185 15.78 15.13 -4.22
CA LYS A 185 16.84 14.90 -5.20
C LYS A 185 17.22 16.17 -5.95
N SER A 186 16.23 16.95 -6.39
CA SER A 186 16.47 18.23 -7.04
C SER A 186 17.14 19.24 -6.11
N TYR A 187 16.73 19.28 -4.83
CA TYR A 187 17.36 20.13 -3.83
C TYR A 187 18.83 19.78 -3.63
N TYR A 188 19.16 18.50 -3.39
CA TYR A 188 20.54 18.04 -3.24
C TYR A 188 21.37 18.29 -4.50
N ALA A 189 20.84 17.99 -5.68
CA ALA A 189 21.55 18.25 -6.94
C ALA A 189 21.85 19.74 -7.14
N ASN A 190 20.90 20.62 -6.84
CA ASN A 190 21.11 22.07 -6.92
C ASN A 190 22.07 22.58 -5.85
N HIS A 191 22.05 22.00 -4.65
CA HIS A 191 22.96 22.39 -3.56
C HIS A 191 24.40 21.90 -3.78
N LEU A 192 24.57 20.68 -4.32
CA LEU A 192 25.88 20.14 -4.72
C LEU A 192 26.48 20.94 -5.87
N LYS A 193 25.68 21.32 -6.87
CA LYS A 193 26.12 22.22 -7.97
C LYS A 193 26.57 23.61 -7.48
N LYS A 194 26.04 24.08 -6.36
CA LYS A 194 26.49 25.33 -5.72
C LYS A 194 27.80 25.13 -4.96
N LEU A 195 27.95 23.99 -4.28
CA LEU A 195 29.18 23.62 -3.58
C LEU A 195 30.36 23.39 -4.53
N ASP A 196 30.12 22.83 -5.72
CA ASP A 196 31.13 22.58 -6.75
C ASP A 196 31.60 23.89 -7.45
N ASN A 197 30.82 24.98 -7.33
CA ASN A 197 31.14 26.28 -7.90
C ASN A 197 31.88 27.22 -6.95
N ASP A 198 31.96 26.91 -5.65
CA ASP A 198 32.78 27.68 -4.70
C ASP A 198 34.13 26.99 -4.50
N ARG A 199 35.19 27.79 -4.64
CA ARG A 199 36.63 27.47 -4.60
C ARG A 199 37.02 26.41 -3.55
N PRO A 200 38.14 25.68 -3.75
CA PRO A 200 38.53 24.55 -2.90
C PRO A 200 38.54 24.96 -1.42
N VAL A 201 37.61 24.38 -0.66
CA VAL A 201 37.61 24.48 0.79
C VAL A 201 38.76 23.62 1.30
N SER A 202 39.86 24.26 1.70
CA SER A 202 40.94 23.57 2.41
C SER A 202 40.45 23.24 3.83
N VAL A 203 40.06 21.99 4.05
CA VAL A 203 39.71 21.51 5.39
C VAL A 203 41.00 21.25 6.17
N LEU A 204 41.26 22.08 7.19
CA LEU A 204 42.38 21.94 8.10
C LEU A 204 42.00 20.92 9.20
N VAL A 205 42.49 19.68 9.07
CA VAL A 205 42.26 18.61 10.05
C VAL A 205 43.15 18.83 11.26
N HIS A 206 42.56 18.90 12.45
CA HIS A 206 43.28 19.14 13.71
C HIS A 206 43.78 17.82 14.31
N SER A 207 45.07 17.75 14.65
CA SER A 207 45.60 16.85 15.69
C SER A 207 46.09 17.70 16.88
N ASN A 208 46.24 17.11 18.06
CA ASN A 208 46.38 17.87 19.32
C ASN A 208 47.59 18.84 19.39
N ASP A 209 48.66 18.65 18.59
CA ASP A 209 49.78 19.62 18.48
C ASP A 209 49.47 20.84 17.59
N SER A 210 48.41 20.77 16.77
CA SER A 210 48.03 21.82 15.80
C SER A 210 47.23 22.98 16.42
N SER A 211 46.94 22.94 17.74
CA SER A 211 46.09 23.94 18.41
C SER A 211 46.70 25.35 18.34
N LYS A 212 48.01 25.46 18.57
CA LYS A 212 48.72 26.75 18.54
C LYS A 212 48.86 27.33 17.14
N LYS A 213 49.04 26.49 16.12
CA LYS A 213 49.05 26.91 14.71
C LYS A 213 47.71 27.52 14.29
N PHE A 214 46.60 26.92 14.73
CA PHE A 214 45.26 27.47 14.51
C PHE A 214 45.03 28.78 15.28
N GLU A 215 45.45 28.87 16.54
CA GLU A 215 45.35 30.10 17.33
C GLU A 215 46.13 31.25 16.69
N VAL A 216 47.34 30.99 16.22
CA VAL A 216 48.17 31.97 15.48
C VAL A 216 47.49 32.39 14.18
N PHE A 217 47.01 31.43 13.37
CA PHE A 217 46.29 31.74 12.13
C PHE A 217 45.01 32.57 12.37
N LYS A 218 44.21 32.19 13.37
CA LYS A 218 43.02 32.93 13.77
C LYS A 218 43.37 34.36 14.17
N THR A 219 44.47 34.54 14.90
CA THR A 219 44.94 35.85 15.33
C THR A 219 45.34 36.73 14.15
N VAL A 220 46.02 36.18 13.13
CA VAL A 220 46.33 36.89 11.88
C VAL A 220 45.06 37.31 11.13
N CYS A 221 44.03 36.45 11.12
CA CYS A 221 42.75 36.76 10.49
C CYS A 221 42.00 37.90 11.18
N ILE A 222 42.12 38.00 12.51
CA ILE A 222 41.44 39.04 13.30
C ILE A 222 42.23 40.35 13.25
N TYR A 223 43.56 40.29 13.36
CA TYR A 223 44.44 41.45 13.42
C TYR A 223 45.33 41.53 12.18
N SER A 224 44.69 41.84 11.05
CA SER A 224 45.38 41.98 9.76
C SER A 224 46.51 43.03 9.84
N GLY A 225 47.71 42.67 9.39
CA GLY A 225 48.89 43.53 9.42
C GLY A 225 49.59 43.61 10.77
N ALA A 226 49.21 42.76 11.74
CA ALA A 226 49.94 42.64 13.00
C ALA A 226 51.35 42.09 12.75
N THR A 227 52.32 42.58 13.53
CA THR A 227 53.70 42.09 13.46
C THR A 227 53.85 40.75 14.17
N THR A 228 54.84 39.95 13.78
CA THR A 228 55.19 38.69 14.46
C THR A 228 55.29 38.86 15.98
N ALA A 229 55.95 39.94 16.43
CA ALA A 229 56.09 40.24 17.86
C ALA A 229 54.74 40.50 18.56
N LYS A 230 53.79 41.14 17.88
CA LYS A 230 52.48 41.42 18.45
C LYS A 230 51.59 40.18 18.50
N ILE A 231 51.71 39.31 17.49
CA ILE A 231 50.99 38.03 17.46
C ILE A 231 51.51 37.09 18.56
N ALA A 232 52.83 37.04 18.77
CA ALA A 232 53.45 36.25 19.84
C ALA A 232 52.97 36.67 21.23
N GLU A 233 52.84 37.99 21.47
CA GLU A 233 52.29 38.53 22.72
C GLU A 233 50.82 38.13 22.94
N ILE A 234 50.00 38.14 21.89
CA ILE A 234 48.55 37.84 21.98
C ILE A 234 48.31 36.34 22.24
N VAL A 235 49.11 35.46 21.64
CA VAL A 235 48.94 34.00 21.76
C VAL A 235 49.75 33.43 22.94
N GLU A 236 50.54 34.27 23.62
CA GLU A 236 51.41 33.92 24.75
C GLU A 236 52.45 32.82 24.41
N ILE A 237 53.06 32.92 23.23
CA ILE A 237 54.11 32.01 22.75
C ILE A 237 55.40 32.81 22.52
N SER A 238 56.56 32.13 22.54
CA SER A 238 57.83 32.75 22.16
C SER A 238 57.77 33.35 20.74
N LYS A 239 58.57 34.40 20.49
CA LYS A 239 58.60 35.08 19.19
C LYS A 239 59.18 34.17 18.11
N GLU A 240 60.13 33.33 18.49
CA GLU A 240 60.81 32.35 17.65
C GLU A 240 59.82 31.27 17.18
N ASP A 241 59.06 30.66 18.09
CA ASP A 241 58.10 29.62 17.74
C ASP A 241 56.92 30.19 16.94
N THR A 242 56.47 31.40 17.28
CA THR A 242 55.42 32.10 16.52
C THR A 242 55.86 32.40 15.10
N PHE A 243 57.11 32.83 14.90
CA PHE A 243 57.66 33.04 13.57
C PHE A 243 57.75 31.74 12.77
N GLY A 244 58.21 30.65 13.39
CA GLY A 244 58.26 29.33 12.75
C GLY A 244 56.88 28.85 12.26
N ILE A 245 55.85 29.04 13.08
CA ILE A 245 54.46 28.71 12.71
C ILE A 245 53.95 29.60 11.56
N LEU A 246 54.24 30.90 11.59
CA LEU A 246 53.83 31.83 10.54
C LEU A 246 54.55 31.56 9.21
N ASP A 247 55.84 31.21 9.27
CA ASP A 247 56.61 30.80 8.09
C ASP A 247 56.04 29.52 7.46
N GLU A 248 55.66 28.54 8.29
CA GLU A 248 54.98 27.33 7.84
C GLU A 248 53.61 27.66 7.19
N LEU A 249 52.81 28.53 7.82
CA LEU A 249 51.51 28.95 7.30
C LEU A 249 51.62 29.74 5.97
N GLU A 250 52.71 30.44 5.72
CA GLU A 250 52.96 31.15 4.45
C GLU A 250 53.53 30.23 3.37
N ASN A 251 54.57 29.47 3.69
CA ASN A 251 55.35 28.74 2.69
C ASN A 251 54.78 27.35 2.40
N VAL A 252 54.28 26.66 3.42
CA VAL A 252 53.73 25.30 3.30
C VAL A 252 52.24 25.38 3.01
N ASP A 253 51.46 26.00 3.89
CA ASP A 253 49.99 25.99 3.77
C ASP A 253 49.44 27.09 2.84
N ARG A 254 50.23 28.15 2.62
CA ARG A 254 49.90 29.31 1.78
C ARG A 254 48.61 30.05 2.18
N PHE A 255 48.24 30.02 3.47
CA PHE A 255 47.05 30.72 3.97
C PHE A 255 47.29 32.18 4.34
N ILE A 256 48.55 32.56 4.57
CA ILE A 256 48.93 33.91 4.94
C ILE A 256 50.10 34.41 4.07
N ARG A 257 50.39 35.71 4.18
CA ARG A 257 51.53 36.36 3.53
C ARG A 257 52.21 37.31 4.51
N GLY A 258 53.53 37.19 4.64
CA GLY A 258 54.36 38.15 5.36
C GLY A 258 54.80 39.29 4.44
N VAL A 259 54.71 40.53 4.92
CA VAL A 259 55.29 41.71 4.29
C VAL A 259 56.36 42.26 5.22
N PRO A 260 57.64 42.29 4.82
CA PRO A 260 58.71 42.81 5.66
C PRO A 260 58.46 44.27 6.01
N PHE A 261 58.45 44.59 7.31
CA PHE A 261 58.26 45.95 7.82
C PHE A 261 59.30 46.25 8.90
N GLY A 262 60.56 46.43 8.51
CA GLY A 262 61.66 46.69 9.44
C GLY A 262 62.94 45.96 9.04
N LYS A 263 63.91 45.89 9.96
CA LYS A 263 65.21 45.24 9.73
C LYS A 263 65.32 43.82 10.33
N ASP A 264 64.33 43.38 11.10
CA ASP A 264 64.33 42.08 11.77
C ASP A 264 63.12 41.22 11.40
N ASN A 265 63.24 39.90 11.56
CA ASN A 265 62.20 38.94 11.18
C ASN A 265 60.92 39.06 12.05
N TYR A 266 61.01 39.76 13.20
CA TYR A 266 59.89 39.91 14.13
C TYR A 266 59.01 41.13 13.85
N SER A 267 59.45 42.03 12.98
CA SER A 267 58.68 43.19 12.52
C SER A 267 57.91 42.94 11.24
N VAL A 268 58.00 41.74 10.65
CA VAL A 268 57.19 41.30 9.50
C VAL A 268 55.70 41.40 9.86
N GLN A 269 54.93 42.06 9.00
CA GLN A 269 53.48 42.18 9.11
C GLN A 269 52.78 41.07 8.36
N TRP A 270 51.80 40.43 8.99
CA TRP A 270 51.16 39.25 8.43
C TRP A 270 49.72 39.53 8.01
N TYR A 271 49.36 39.03 6.84
CA TYR A 271 48.04 39.21 6.22
C TYR A 271 47.49 37.85 5.80
N ARG A 272 46.17 37.69 5.89
CA ARG A 272 45.50 36.53 5.27
C ARG A 272 45.57 36.65 3.75
N ARG A 273 45.88 35.55 3.06
CA ARG A 273 45.79 35.46 1.60
C ARG A 273 44.35 35.26 1.11
#